data_AF-A0A847NIG5-F1
#
_entry.id   AF-A0A847NIG5-F1
#
_cell.length_a   1.000
_cell.length_b   1.000
_cell.length_c   1.000
_cell.angle_alpha   90.00
_cell.angle_beta   90.00
_cell.angle_gamma   90.00
#
_symmetry.space_group_name_H-M   'P 1'
#
loop_
_entity.id
_entity.type
_entity.pdbx_description
1 polymer ?
#
loop_
_entity_poly.entity_id
_entity_poly.type
_entity_poly.pdbx_seq_one_letter_code
_entity_poly.pdbx_strand_id
1 'polypeptide(L)'
;MKLNINKKLKISIITILVVIIGIVSFNLYKVVKFPDIQARTTPVYTYSNRATVNYKVFVKPNQLYTTNPLEEGGIYLTEFVDYINTSFNYEFSGERDADLKGNYRNF
;
A
#
# COMPACT_ATOMS: atom_id res chain seq x y z
N MET A 1 -46.82 16.11 34.89
CA MET A 1 -46.30 17.04 35.93
C MET A 1 -46.11 18.42 35.28
N LYS A 2 -46.98 19.40 35.58
CA LYS A 2 -46.87 20.75 34.99
C LYS A 2 -45.73 21.50 35.67
N LEU A 3 -44.60 21.64 34.96
CA LEU A 3 -43.48 22.48 35.37
C LEU A 3 -43.90 23.96 35.32
N ASN A 4 -44.17 24.56 36.48
CA ASN A 4 -44.44 26.00 36.62
C ASN A 4 -43.13 26.78 36.48
N ILE A 5 -42.66 26.91 35.23
CA ILE A 5 -41.42 27.64 34.92
C ILE A 5 -41.73 29.13 34.83
N ASN A 6 -40.92 29.95 35.49
CA ASN A 6 -40.99 31.41 35.42
C ASN A 6 -40.87 31.87 33.95
N LYS A 7 -41.79 32.73 33.50
CA LYS A 7 -41.83 33.23 32.11
C LYS A 7 -40.47 33.77 31.63
N LYS A 8 -39.73 34.47 32.49
CA LYS A 8 -38.38 34.98 32.14
C LYS A 8 -37.37 33.85 31.90
N LEU A 9 -37.42 32.81 32.73
CA LEU A 9 -36.55 31.64 32.63
C LEU A 9 -36.87 30.82 31.37
N LYS A 10 -38.17 30.68 31.05
CA LYS A 10 -38.63 30.01 29.83
C LYS A 10 -38.14 30.74 28.57
N ILE A 11 -38.23 32.07 28.55
CA ILE A 11 -37.73 32.89 27.43
C ILE A 11 -36.21 32.74 27.28
N SER A 12 -35.46 32.81 28.38
CA SER A 12 -34.01 32.64 28.36
C SER A 12 -33.58 31.27 27.79
N ILE A 13 -34.25 30.19 28.19
CA ILE A 13 -33.98 28.84 27.67
C ILE A 13 -34.27 28.75 26.16
N ILE A 14 -35.38 29.34 25.70
CA ILE A 14 -35.74 29.36 24.28
C ILE A 14 -34.69 30.13 23.47
N THR A 15 -34.24 31.29 23.96
CA THR A 15 -33.19 32.07 23.30
C THR A 15 -31.90 31.28 23.16
N ILE A 16 -31.47 30.59 24.22
CA ILE A 16 -30.26 29.74 24.19
C ILE A 16 -30.41 28.60 23.19
N LEU A 17 -31.56 27.93 23.16
CA LEU A 17 -31.85 26.86 22.20
C LEU A 17 -31.75 27.33 20.75
N VAL A 18 -32.30 28.51 20.43
CA VAL A 18 -32.23 29.09 19.08
C VAL A 18 -30.77 29.37 18.69
N VAL A 19 -29.96 29.90 19.61
CA VAL A 19 -28.53 30.15 19.37
C VAL A 19 -27.78 28.85 19.10
N ILE A 20 -28.03 27.81 19.91
CA ILE A 20 -27.39 26.48 19.72
C ILE A 20 -27.76 25.90 18.37
N ILE A 21 -29.04 25.94 17.97
CA ILE A 21 -29.50 25.44 16.68
C ILE A 21 -28.81 26.20 15.53
N GLY A 22 -28.65 27.51 15.66
CA GLY A 22 -27.94 28.33 14.68
C GLY A 22 -26.47 27.94 14.52
N ILE A 23 -25.77 27.72 15.64
CA ILE A 23 -24.37 27.29 15.65
C ILE A 23 -24.22 25.91 15.01
N VAL A 24 -25.08 24.96 15.38
CA VAL A 24 -25.04 23.59 14.81
C VAL A 24 -25.30 23.61 13.30
N SER A 25 -26.31 24.37 12.86
CA SER A 25 -26.65 24.51 11.45
C SER A 25 -25.52 25.13 10.64
N PHE A 26 -24.83 26.15 11.18
CA PHE A 26 -23.68 26.78 10.53
C PHE A 26 -22.50 25.82 10.39
N ASN A 27 -22.20 25.04 11.43
CA ASN A 27 -21.14 24.03 11.36
C ASN A 27 -21.45 22.92 10.35
N LEU A 28 -22.69 22.42 10.33
CA LEU A 28 -23.13 21.44 9.33
C LEU A 28 -23.03 21.99 7.91
N TYR A 29 -23.43 23.25 7.70
CA TYR A 29 -23.28 23.91 6.40
C TYR A 29 -21.81 23.96 5.96
N LYS A 30 -20.90 24.29 6.87
CA LYS A 30 -19.46 24.28 6.57
C LYS A 30 -18.96 22.90 6.18
N VAL A 31 -19.32 21.86 6.93
CA VAL A 31 -18.88 20.47 6.67
C VAL A 31 -19.41 19.96 5.32
N VAL A 32 -20.68 20.25 4.99
CA VAL A 32 -21.28 19.80 3.72
C VAL A 32 -20.73 20.56 2.52
N LYS A 33 -20.51 21.88 2.65
CA LYS A 33 -20.10 22.73 1.52
C LYS A 33 -18.59 22.77 1.31
N PHE A 34 -17.84 22.60 2.38
CA PHE A 34 -16.39 22.51 2.38
C PHE A 34 -16.00 21.17 3.01
N PRO A 35 -16.30 20.03 2.35
CA PRO A 35 -15.69 18.78 2.75
C PRO A 35 -14.19 19.05 2.75
N ASP A 36 -13.56 18.90 3.93
CA ASP A 36 -12.12 19.03 4.10
C ASP A 36 -11.48 18.33 2.91
N ILE A 37 -10.60 19.04 2.21
CA ILE A 37 -9.98 18.58 0.97
C ILE A 37 -9.27 17.29 1.33
N GLN A 38 -9.98 16.16 1.20
CA GLN A 38 -9.43 14.86 1.48
C GLN A 38 -8.26 14.76 0.53
N ALA A 39 -7.06 14.61 1.10
CA ALA A 39 -5.83 14.48 0.35
C ALA A 39 -6.04 13.30 -0.60
N ARG A 40 -6.45 13.61 -1.83
CA ARG A 40 -6.65 12.63 -2.87
C ARG A 40 -5.24 12.23 -3.21
N THR A 41 -4.82 11.08 -2.71
CA THR A 41 -3.56 10.44 -3.08
C THR A 41 -3.71 10.01 -4.53
N THR A 42 -3.69 10.96 -5.46
CA THR A 42 -3.59 10.68 -6.88
C THR A 42 -2.17 10.16 -7.10
N PRO A 43 -2.00 8.90 -7.50
CA PRO A 43 -0.67 8.38 -7.79
C PRO A 43 -0.06 9.28 -8.88
N VAL A 44 1.11 9.85 -8.57
CA VAL A 44 1.84 10.75 -9.49
C VAL A 44 2.49 9.96 -10.63
N TYR A 45 2.74 8.68 -10.39
CA TYR A 45 3.32 7.74 -11.34
C TYR A 45 3.01 6.31 -10.89
N THR A 46 2.45 5.51 -11.78
CA THR A 46 2.20 4.09 -11.52
C THR A 46 3.29 3.25 -12.19
N TYR A 47 3.83 2.27 -11.47
CA TYR A 47 4.80 1.32 -12.01
C TYR A 47 4.52 -0.09 -11.48
N SER A 48 5.02 -1.07 -12.21
CA SER A 48 5.01 -2.48 -11.85
C SER A 48 6.43 -3.04 -12.01
N ASN A 49 6.88 -3.79 -11.01
CA ASN A 49 8.13 -4.52 -11.07
C ASN A 49 7.89 -6.00 -10.78
N ARG A 50 8.56 -6.87 -11.54
CA ARG A 50 8.53 -8.31 -11.33
C ARG A 50 9.94 -8.85 -11.42
N ALA A 51 10.41 -9.42 -10.32
CA ALA A 51 11.67 -10.14 -10.24
C ALA A 51 11.37 -11.64 -10.16
N THR A 52 11.92 -12.41 -11.11
CA THR A 52 11.82 -13.87 -11.13
C THR A 52 13.21 -14.45 -11.09
N VAL A 53 13.40 -15.44 -10.22
CA VAL A 53 14.64 -16.21 -10.13
C VAL A 53 14.30 -17.66 -10.36
N ASN A 54 14.92 -18.27 -11.36
CA ASN A 54 14.81 -19.69 -11.63
C ASN A 54 16.18 -20.33 -11.56
N TYR A 55 16.26 -21.57 -11.08
CA TYR A 55 17.54 -22.27 -11.05
C TYR A 55 17.41 -23.77 -11.36
N LYS A 56 18.51 -24.34 -11.81
CA LYS A 56 18.68 -25.79 -11.98
C LYS A 56 19.97 -26.23 -11.31
N VAL A 57 19.91 -27.37 -10.64
CA VAL A 57 21.05 -27.92 -9.90
C VAL A 57 21.70 -29.01 -10.73
N PHE A 58 22.96 -28.82 -11.07
CA PHE A 58 23.74 -29.81 -11.80
C PHE A 58 24.54 -30.64 -10.81
N VAL A 59 24.49 -31.96 -10.97
CA VAL A 59 25.16 -32.92 -10.06
C VAL A 59 26.29 -33.65 -10.76
N LYS A 60 27.33 -33.99 -9.99
CA LYS A 60 28.43 -34.85 -10.42
C LYS A 60 27.91 -36.27 -10.69
N PRO A 61 28.54 -37.09 -11.56
CA PRO A 61 28.11 -38.48 -11.76
C PRO A 61 28.10 -39.27 -10.45
N ASN A 62 26.95 -39.85 -10.09
CA ASN A 62 26.76 -40.60 -8.84
C ASN A 62 25.61 -41.63 -8.99
N GLN A 63 25.46 -42.52 -8.00
CA GLN A 63 24.42 -43.57 -8.00
C GLN A 63 23.08 -43.12 -7.39
N LEU A 64 23.05 -41.96 -6.71
CA LEU A 64 21.89 -41.47 -5.97
C LEU A 64 20.89 -40.72 -6.86
N TYR A 65 21.40 -39.89 -7.76
CA TYR A 65 20.60 -39.06 -8.65
C TYR A 65 20.57 -39.67 -10.06
N THR A 66 19.39 -40.07 -10.50
CA THR A 66 19.17 -40.68 -11.83
C THR A 66 18.95 -39.65 -12.93
N THR A 67 18.68 -38.40 -12.58
CA THR A 67 18.45 -37.29 -13.50
C THR A 67 19.42 -36.14 -13.24
N ASN A 68 19.84 -35.48 -14.32
CA ASN A 68 20.70 -34.30 -14.27
C ASN A 68 20.36 -33.42 -15.50
N PRO A 69 19.97 -32.14 -15.31
CA PRO A 69 19.88 -31.40 -14.05
C PRO A 69 18.66 -31.76 -13.18
N LEU A 70 18.75 -31.43 -11.89
CA LEU A 70 17.66 -31.47 -10.92
C LEU A 70 16.89 -30.14 -10.93
N GLU A 71 15.58 -30.21 -10.69
CA GLU A 71 14.68 -29.04 -10.71
C GLU A 71 14.88 -28.11 -9.50
N GLU A 72 14.29 -26.93 -9.52
CA GLU A 72 14.32 -26.02 -8.36
C GLU A 72 13.47 -26.52 -7.19
N GLY A 73 13.80 -26.09 -5.97
CA GLY A 73 12.99 -26.29 -4.76
C GLY A 73 13.19 -27.62 -4.02
N GLY A 74 14.02 -28.52 -4.54
CA GLY A 74 14.38 -29.77 -3.87
C GLY A 74 15.45 -29.63 -2.79
N ILE A 75 15.63 -30.70 -2.00
CA ILE A 75 16.71 -30.83 -1.03
C ILE A 75 17.84 -31.64 -1.69
N TYR A 76 19.03 -31.05 -1.77
CA TYR A 76 20.18 -31.64 -2.45
C TYR A 76 21.37 -31.80 -1.51
N LEU A 77 22.06 -32.94 -1.62
CA LEU A 77 23.30 -33.19 -0.89
C LEU A 77 24.43 -32.43 -1.58
N THR A 78 24.99 -31.43 -0.88
CA THR A 78 25.99 -30.50 -1.43
C THR A 78 27.22 -31.20 -2.00
N GLU A 79 27.63 -32.34 -1.44
CA GLU A 79 28.79 -33.12 -1.92
C GLU A 79 28.65 -33.60 -3.38
N PHE A 80 27.41 -33.85 -3.81
CA PHE A 80 27.09 -34.30 -5.16
C PHE A 80 26.74 -33.15 -6.10
N VAL A 81 26.57 -31.92 -5.61
CA VAL A 81 26.34 -30.74 -6.44
C VAL A 81 27.65 -30.34 -7.12
N ASP A 82 27.58 -30.10 -8.43
CA ASP A 82 28.69 -29.56 -9.22
C ASP A 82 28.57 -28.03 -9.30
N TYR A 83 27.46 -27.54 -9.84
CA TYR A 83 27.15 -26.11 -9.90
C TYR A 83 25.64 -25.88 -9.93
N ILE A 84 25.25 -24.63 -9.62
CA ILE A 84 23.86 -24.17 -9.73
C ILE A 84 23.80 -23.17 -10.87
N ASN A 85 23.01 -23.47 -11.90
CA ASN A 85 22.74 -22.54 -12.97
C ASN A 85 21.52 -21.71 -12.59
N THR A 86 21.68 -20.40 -12.44
CA THR A 86 20.61 -19.49 -12.01
C THR A 86 20.34 -18.45 -13.08
N SER A 87 19.06 -18.24 -13.38
CA SER A 87 18.58 -17.21 -14.29
C SER A 87 17.80 -16.16 -13.51
N PHE A 88 18.20 -14.90 -13.64
CA PHE A 88 17.55 -13.75 -13.04
C PHE A 88 16.83 -12.97 -14.13
N ASN A 89 15.51 -12.85 -14.02
CA ASN A 89 14.70 -12.03 -14.91
C ASN A 89 14.09 -10.87 -14.12
N TYR A 90 14.31 -9.64 -14.59
CA TYR A 90 13.75 -8.45 -13.98
C TYR A 90 12.95 -7.66 -15.02
N GLU A 91 11.66 -7.53 -14.77
CA GLU A 91 10.75 -6.79 -15.61
C GLU A 91 10.27 -5.54 -14.89
N PHE A 92 10.36 -4.40 -15.57
CA PHE A 92 9.91 -3.12 -15.08
C PHE A 92 9.03 -2.45 -16.13
N SER A 93 7.85 -2.00 -15.72
CA SER A 93 6.92 -1.28 -16.57
C SER A 93 6.38 -0.07 -15.82
N GLY A 94 6.45 1.09 -16.46
CA GLY A 94 5.89 2.34 -15.97
C GLY A 94 4.73 2.81 -16.84
N GLU A 95 3.84 3.62 -16.26
CA GLU A 95 2.72 4.27 -16.95
C GLU A 95 3.17 5.13 -18.15
N ARG A 96 4.35 5.74 -18.05
CA ARG A 96 4.90 6.69 -19.02
C ARG A 96 6.40 6.66 -18.97
N ASP A 97 7.03 7.09 -20.06
CA ASP A 97 8.49 7.23 -20.12
C ASP A 97 8.98 8.13 -18.99
N ALA A 98 9.95 7.62 -18.24
CA ALA A 98 10.61 8.35 -17.18
C ALA A 98 12.07 8.59 -17.58
N ASP A 99 12.53 9.82 -17.44
CA ASP A 99 13.93 10.21 -17.62
C ASP A 99 14.75 9.68 -16.43
N LEU A 100 15.08 8.38 -16.46
CA LEU A 100 15.85 7.70 -15.43
C LEU A 100 17.35 8.02 -15.59
N LYS A 101 17.83 9.00 -14.82
CA LYS A 101 19.26 9.34 -14.76
C LYS A 101 19.94 8.56 -13.64
N GLY A 102 20.78 7.59 -14.00
CA GLY A 102 21.65 6.88 -13.06
C GLY A 102 23.04 7.51 -13.01
N ASN A 103 23.60 7.67 -11.82
CA ASN A 103 24.99 8.08 -11.63
C ASN A 103 25.74 6.94 -10.94
N TYR A 104 26.55 6.20 -11.69
CA TYR A 104 27.33 5.09 -11.13
C TYR A 104 28.64 5.63 -10.57
N ARG A 105 28.86 5.43 -9.27
CA ARG A 105 30.19 5.59 -8.67
C ARG A 105 30.89 4.23 -8.75
N ASN A 106 31.92 4.15 -9.59
CA ASN A 106 32.88 3.06 -9.51
C ASN A 106 33.65 3.21 -8.19
N PHE A 107 33.65 2.16 -7.38
CA PHE A 107 34.48 2.04 -6.17
C PHE A 107 35.82 1.41 -6.53
#